data_AF-A0A8J2KPM2-F1
#
_entry.id   AF-A0A8J2KPM2-F1
#
_cell.length_a   1.000
_cell.length_b   1.000
_cell.length_c   1.000
_cell.angle_alpha   90.00
_cell.angle_beta   90.00
_cell.angle_gamma   90.00
#
_symmetry.space_group_name_H-M   'P 1'
#
loop_
_entity.id
_entity.type
_entity.pdbx_description
1 polymer ?
#
loop_
_entity_poly.entity_id
_entity_poly.type
_entity_poly.pdbx_seq_one_letter_code
_entity_poly.pdbx_strand_id
1 'polypeptide(L)'
;MALGCFKPQDPGRRASKDLEKLVGLWMKHYNKAIKILLLGAGESGKTTIIKQMKILHIQGFNASERIEKVREIRANVLEAIVSLIRHMQLFEIPLGDKHNLNSMEYIRTIDLKEEFEYTP
;
A
#
# COMPACT_ATOMS: atom_id res chain seq x y z
N MET A 1 13.92 49.71 -44.15
CA MET A 1 14.30 48.36 -43.70
C MET A 1 14.07 48.27 -42.20
N ALA A 2 12.95 47.71 -41.75
CA ALA A 2 12.69 47.49 -40.34
C ALA A 2 13.38 46.19 -39.91
N LEU A 3 14.43 46.31 -39.08
CA LEU A 3 15.11 45.21 -38.41
C LEU A 3 14.09 44.45 -37.55
N GLY A 4 13.76 43.22 -37.95
CA GLY A 4 12.96 42.32 -37.15
C GLY A 4 13.65 42.00 -35.83
N CYS A 5 13.01 42.35 -34.71
CA CYS A 5 13.49 42.00 -33.38
C CYS A 5 13.53 40.47 -33.21
N PHE A 6 14.70 39.88 -33.42
CA PHE A 6 14.96 38.49 -33.07
C PHE A 6 15.09 38.40 -31.54
N LYS A 7 13.98 38.18 -30.82
CA LYS A 7 14.05 37.90 -29.39
C LYS A 7 14.76 36.55 -29.20
N PRO A 8 15.88 36.46 -28.47
CA PRO A 8 16.47 35.17 -28.13
C PRO A 8 15.39 34.34 -27.43
N GLN A 9 15.08 33.17 -27.98
CA GLN A 9 14.12 32.28 -27.34
C GLN A 9 14.80 31.70 -26.10
N ASP A 10 14.55 32.37 -24.97
CA ASP A 10 14.99 31.95 -23.67
C ASP A 10 14.58 30.48 -23.44
N PRO A 11 15.54 29.54 -23.26
CA PRO A 11 15.24 28.12 -23.12
C PRO A 11 14.27 27.85 -21.96
N GLY A 12 14.28 28.68 -20.90
CA GLY A 12 13.33 28.59 -19.80
C GLY A 12 11.88 28.85 -20.22
N ARG A 13 11.66 29.73 -21.20
CA ARG A 13 10.32 30.03 -21.73
C ARG A 13 9.76 28.90 -22.60
N ARG A 14 10.62 28.18 -23.33
CA ARG A 14 10.19 26.98 -24.09
C ARG A 14 9.80 25.85 -23.14
N ALA A 15 10.64 25.56 -22.15
CA ALA A 15 10.36 24.55 -21.14
C ALA A 15 9.07 24.85 -20.36
N SER A 16 8.83 26.11 -19.98
CA SER A 16 7.59 26.54 -19.33
C SER A 16 6.36 26.31 -20.20
N LYS A 17 6.42 26.65 -21.50
CA LYS A 17 5.31 26.41 -22.44
C LYS A 17 5.02 24.92 -22.64
N ASP A 18 6.05 24.08 -22.66
CA ASP A 18 5.85 22.64 -22.83
C ASP A 18 5.29 22.01 -21.55
N LEU A 19 5.68 22.50 -20.38
CA LEU A 19 5.07 22.13 -19.10
C LEU A 19 3.58 22.50 -19.04
N GLU A 20 3.22 23.72 -19.46
CA GLU A 20 1.82 24.16 -19.52
C GLU A 20 0.97 23.26 -20.43
N LYS A 21 1.50 22.86 -21.60
CA LYS A 21 0.81 21.91 -22.49
C LYS A 21 0.62 20.56 -21.83
N LEU A 22 1.65 20.03 -21.18
CA LEU A 22 1.55 18.76 -20.45
C LEU A 22 0.47 18.87 -19.38
N VAL A 23 0.52 19.87 -18.50
CA VAL A 23 -0.48 20.11 -17.45
C VAL A 23 -1.89 20.18 -18.05
N GLY A 24 -2.07 20.89 -19.16
CA GLY A 24 -3.36 20.96 -19.86
C GLY A 24 -3.85 19.59 -20.35
N LEU A 25 -2.96 18.73 -20.84
CA LEU A 25 -3.29 17.35 -21.22
C LEU A 25 -3.68 16.50 -20.00
N TRP A 26 -2.91 16.53 -18.92
CA TRP A 26 -3.22 15.83 -17.67
C TRP A 26 -4.58 16.24 -17.12
N MET A 27 -4.89 17.55 -17.14
CA MET A 27 -6.17 18.08 -16.64
C MET A 27 -7.37 17.59 -17.47
N LYS A 28 -7.21 17.46 -18.80
CA LYS A 28 -8.25 16.88 -19.67
C LYS A 28 -8.52 15.42 -19.33
N HIS A 29 -7.48 14.62 -19.06
CA HIS A 29 -7.65 13.22 -18.63
C HIS A 29 -8.30 13.14 -17.24
N TYR A 30 -7.84 13.97 -16.30
CA TYR A 30 -8.37 14.04 -14.94
C TYR A 30 -9.87 14.39 -14.91
N ASN A 31 -10.29 15.37 -15.72
CA ASN A 31 -11.69 15.79 -15.78
C ASN A 31 -12.61 14.75 -16.43
N LYS A 32 -12.07 13.83 -17.24
CA LYS A 32 -12.83 12.72 -17.83
C LYS A 32 -12.92 11.49 -16.93
N ALA A 33 -12.09 11.42 -15.88
CA ALA A 33 -12.05 10.26 -15.00
C ALA A 33 -13.27 10.20 -14.08
N ILE A 34 -13.88 9.03 -13.95
CA ILE A 34 -14.94 8.76 -12.97
C ILE A 34 -14.28 8.51 -11.61
N LYS A 35 -14.69 9.27 -10.59
CA LYS A 35 -14.15 9.18 -9.23
C LYS A 35 -15.13 8.41 -8.35
N ILE A 36 -14.65 7.34 -7.72
CA ILE A 36 -15.43 6.48 -6.84
C ILE A 36 -14.85 6.60 -5.43
N LEU A 37 -15.71 6.87 -4.45
CA LEU A 37 -15.36 6.87 -3.04
C LEU A 37 -15.94 5.63 -2.38
N LEU A 38 -15.07 4.77 -1.83
CA LEU A 38 -15.48 3.60 -1.06
C LEU A 38 -15.52 3.95 0.42
N LEU A 39 -16.71 3.93 1.02
CA LEU A 39 -16.94 4.19 2.44
C LEU A 39 -17.30 2.91 3.18
N GLY A 40 -16.95 2.85 4.47
CA GLY A 40 -17.24 1.71 5.34
C GLY A 40 -16.38 1.72 6.60
N ALA A 41 -16.79 0.99 7.63
CA ALA A 41 -16.05 0.84 8.89
C ALA A 41 -14.63 0.26 8.69
N GLY A 42 -13.79 0.30 9.72
CA GLY A 42 -12.53 -0.45 9.72
C GLY A 42 -12.75 -1.90 9.29
N GLU A 43 -11.79 -2.48 8.56
CA GLU A 43 -11.79 -3.91 8.18
C GLU A 43 -12.96 -4.42 7.31
N SER A 44 -13.89 -3.55 6.89
CA SER A 44 -15.03 -3.87 6.00
C SER A 44 -14.67 -4.37 4.58
N GLY A 45 -13.40 -4.61 4.27
CA GLY A 45 -12.98 -5.16 2.97
C GLY A 45 -12.82 -4.14 1.83
N LYS A 46 -12.83 -2.82 2.11
CA LYS A 46 -12.59 -1.78 1.09
C LYS A 46 -11.29 -2.00 0.32
N THR A 47 -10.20 -2.29 1.02
CA THR A 47 -8.90 -2.62 0.41
C THR A 47 -8.99 -3.88 -0.45
N THR A 48 -9.78 -4.85 -0.05
CA THR A 48 -10.01 -6.09 -0.82
C THR A 48 -10.70 -5.79 -2.14
N ILE A 49 -11.74 -4.93 -2.15
CA ILE A 49 -12.41 -4.50 -3.39
C ILE A 49 -11.42 -3.81 -4.33
N ILE A 50 -10.60 -2.89 -3.83
CA ILE A 50 -9.59 -2.19 -4.63
C ILE A 50 -8.55 -3.18 -5.20
N LYS A 51 -8.09 -4.14 -4.39
CA LYS A 51 -7.16 -5.20 -4.84
C LYS A 51 -7.79 -6.05 -5.95
N GLN A 52 -9.08 -6.40 -5.84
CA GLN A 52 -9.81 -7.13 -6.88
C GLN A 52 -9.97 -6.31 -8.16
N MET A 53 -10.26 -5.01 -8.06
CA MET A 53 -10.32 -4.13 -9.24
C MET A 53 -9.00 -4.11 -10.00
N LYS A 54 -7.85 -4.12 -9.29
CA LYS A 54 -6.53 -4.21 -9.92
C LYS A 54 -6.31 -5.55 -10.63
N ILE A 55 -6.72 -6.65 -10.01
CA ILE A 55 -6.63 -8.00 -10.61
C ILE A 55 -7.46 -8.08 -11.89
N LEU A 56 -8.71 -7.59 -11.86
CA LEU A 56 -9.65 -7.74 -12.96
C LEU A 56 -9.43 -6.73 -14.11
N HIS A 57 -8.95 -5.52 -13.81
CA HIS A 57 -8.93 -4.43 -14.78
C HIS A 57 -7.55 -3.79 -15.04
N ILE A 58 -6.52 -4.10 -14.25
CA ILE A 58 -5.21 -3.42 -14.32
C ILE A 58 -4.05 -4.43 -14.24
N GLN A 59 -4.13 -5.51 -15.03
CA GLN A 59 -3.07 -6.52 -15.19
C GLN A 59 -2.54 -7.16 -13.88
N GLY A 60 -3.31 -7.09 -12.79
CA GLY A 60 -2.94 -7.69 -11.51
C GLY A 60 -1.68 -7.12 -10.88
N PHE A 61 -1.00 -7.94 -10.08
CA PHE A 61 0.21 -7.57 -9.34
C PHE A 61 1.45 -8.19 -9.96
N ASN A 62 2.48 -7.38 -10.20
CA ASN A 62 3.74 -7.85 -10.74
C ASN A 62 4.58 -8.59 -9.68
N ALA A 63 5.69 -9.20 -10.09
CA ALA A 63 6.53 -10.01 -9.20
C ALA A 63 7.11 -9.20 -8.03
N SER A 64 7.58 -7.98 -8.28
CA SER A 64 8.13 -7.10 -7.25
C SER A 64 7.08 -6.72 -6.22
N GLU A 65 5.88 -6.35 -6.66
CA GLU A 65 4.75 -6.02 -5.76
C GLU A 65 4.35 -7.21 -4.88
N ARG A 66 4.43 -8.44 -5.41
CA ARG A 66 4.15 -9.64 -4.60
C ARG A 66 5.24 -9.89 -3.55
N ILE A 67 6.50 -9.64 -3.89
CA ILE A 67 7.62 -9.77 -2.95
C ILE A 67 7.48 -8.77 -1.81
N GLU A 68 7.09 -7.53 -2.10
CA GLU A 68 6.83 -6.49 -1.08
C GLU A 68 5.75 -6.93 -0.08
N LYS A 69 4.79 -7.77 -0.50
CA LYS A 69 3.74 -8.30 0.38
C LYS A 69 4.18 -9.45 1.29
N VAL A 70 5.33 -10.07 1.04
CA VAL A 70 5.81 -11.17 1.89
C VAL A 70 6.00 -10.73 3.34
N ARG A 71 6.51 -9.51 3.56
CA ARG A 71 6.69 -8.97 4.92
C ARG A 71 5.36 -8.79 5.63
N GLU A 72 4.38 -8.17 4.97
CA GLU A 72 3.02 -7.97 5.49
C GLU A 72 2.34 -9.31 5.82
N ILE A 73 2.48 -10.31 4.94
CA ILE A 73 1.91 -11.66 5.17
C ILE A 73 2.54 -12.31 6.41
N ARG A 74 3.86 -12.25 6.54
CA ARG A 74 4.56 -12.83 7.71
C ARG A 74 4.14 -12.16 9.01
N ALA A 75 4.05 -10.83 9.01
CA ALA A 75 3.59 -10.06 10.16
C ALA A 75 2.16 -10.45 10.56
N ASN A 76 1.23 -10.49 9.59
CA ASN A 76 -0.16 -10.86 9.85
C ASN A 76 -0.31 -12.29 10.40
N VAL A 77 0.47 -13.24 9.88
CA VAL A 77 0.46 -14.63 10.38
C VAL A 77 0.97 -14.68 11.82
N LEU A 78 2.08 -13.99 12.12
CA LEU A 78 2.64 -13.96 13.47
C LEU A 78 1.68 -13.29 14.45
N GLU A 79 1.11 -12.14 14.08
CA GLU A 79 0.12 -11.43 14.89
C GLU A 79 -1.11 -12.30 15.18
N ALA A 80 -1.61 -13.03 14.18
CA ALA A 80 -2.72 -13.96 14.36
C ALA A 80 -2.38 -15.08 15.36
N ILE A 81 -1.19 -15.68 15.26
CA ILE A 81 -0.76 -16.75 16.17
C ILE A 81 -0.60 -16.22 17.61
N VAL A 82 0.05 -15.07 17.78
CA VAL A 82 0.21 -14.41 19.08
C VAL A 82 -1.16 -14.08 19.68
N SER A 83 -2.08 -13.53 18.87
CA SER A 83 -3.44 -13.23 19.30
C SER A 83 -4.18 -14.49 19.75
N LEU A 84 -4.11 -15.58 18.98
CA LEU A 84 -4.73 -16.86 19.35
C LEU A 84 -4.20 -17.38 20.69
N ILE A 85 -2.88 -17.41 20.89
CA ILE A 85 -2.27 -17.91 22.14
C ILE A 85 -2.69 -17.05 23.34
N ARG A 86 -2.72 -15.72 23.19
CA ARG A 86 -3.19 -14.80 24.24
C ARG A 86 -4.65 -15.09 24.63
N HIS A 87 -5.52 -15.28 23.65
CA HIS A 87 -6.93 -15.59 23.91
C HIS A 87 -7.14 -16.99 24.47
N MET A 88 -6.35 -17.99 24.05
CA MET A 88 -6.39 -19.33 24.66
C MET A 88 -6.12 -19.28 26.16
N GLN A 89 -5.18 -18.43 26.61
CA GLN A 89 -4.93 -18.22 28.03
C GLN A 89 -6.09 -17.52 28.73
N LEU A 90 -6.69 -16.50 28.09
CA LEU A 90 -7.85 -15.78 28.64
C LEU A 90 -9.07 -16.69 28.83
N PHE A 91 -9.30 -17.62 27.90
CA PHE A 91 -10.43 -18.55 27.91
C PHE A 91 -10.07 -19.91 28.51
N GLU A 92 -8.87 -20.07 29.07
CA GLU A 92 -8.38 -21.32 29.68
C GLU A 92 -8.45 -22.55 28.75
N ILE A 93 -8.27 -22.34 27.44
CA ILE A 93 -8.29 -23.40 26.44
C ILE A 93 -6.91 -24.08 26.40
N PRO A 94 -6.79 -25.37 26.76
CA PRO A 94 -5.52 -26.08 26.73
C PRO A 94 -5.07 -26.39 25.30
N LEU A 95 -3.76 -26.59 25.12
CA LEU A 95 -3.24 -27.12 23.87
C LEU A 95 -3.78 -28.54 23.62
N GLY A 96 -4.21 -28.79 22.38
CA GLY A 96 -4.60 -30.14 21.95
C GLY A 96 -3.42 -31.11 21.90
N ASP A 97 -2.21 -30.60 21.66
CA ASP A 97 -0.96 -31.36 21.70
C ASP A 97 0.05 -30.69 22.64
N LYS A 98 0.48 -31.45 23.66
CA LYS A 98 1.46 -31.00 24.66
C LYS A 98 2.86 -30.80 24.10
N HIS A 99 3.19 -31.39 22.94
CA HIS A 99 4.48 -31.14 22.29
C HIS A 99 4.68 -29.66 21.89
N ASN A 100 3.57 -28.92 21.71
CA ASN A 100 3.60 -27.51 21.33
C ASN A 100 3.82 -26.54 22.52
N LEU A 101 3.99 -27.04 23.75
CA LEU A 101 4.20 -26.19 24.94
C LEU A 101 5.41 -25.27 24.78
N ASN A 102 6.53 -25.79 24.29
CA ASN A 102 7.74 -25.00 24.09
C ASN A 102 7.54 -23.88 23.06
N SER A 103 6.83 -24.18 21.97
CA SER A 103 6.50 -23.20 20.92
C SER A 103 5.56 -22.12 21.44
N MET A 104 4.53 -22.50 22.21
CA MET A 104 3.62 -21.56 22.86
C MET A 104 4.37 -20.61 23.77
N GLU A 105 5.28 -21.13 24.60
CA GLU A 105 6.05 -20.30 25.54
C GLU A 105 7.01 -19.36 24.82
N TYR A 106 7.67 -19.83 23.75
CA TYR A 106 8.49 -18.96 22.90
C TYR A 106 7.66 -17.84 22.28
N ILE A 107 6.50 -18.14 21.69
CA ILE A 107 5.66 -17.12 21.04
C ILE A 107 5.15 -16.08 22.05
N ARG A 108 4.93 -16.46 23.32
CA ARG A 108 4.57 -15.51 24.39
C ARG A 108 5.65 -14.47 24.67
N THR A 109 6.92 -14.82 24.47
CA THR A 109 8.05 -13.89 24.67
C THR A 109 8.22 -12.89 23.53
N ILE A 110 7.51 -13.06 22.41
CA ILE A 110 7.62 -12.17 21.26
C ILE A 110 6.85 -10.87 21.57
N ASP A 111 7.59 -9.75 21.65
CA ASP A 111 7.00 -8.42 21.61
C ASP A 111 6.85 -7.95 20.16
N LEU A 112 5.63 -7.65 19.74
CA LEU A 112 5.32 -7.21 18.38
C LEU A 112 5.61 -5.71 18.16
N LYS A 113 6.15 -5.01 19.17
CA LYS A 113 6.36 -3.55 19.15
C LYS A 113 7.53 -3.05 18.28
N GLU A 114 8.45 -3.90 17.81
CA GLU A 114 9.74 -3.42 17.24
C GLU A 114 9.89 -3.43 15.70
N GLU A 115 8.85 -3.59 14.88
CA GLU A 115 9.04 -3.65 13.40
C GLU A 115 8.37 -2.55 12.55
N PHE A 116 7.75 -1.53 13.14
CA PHE A 116 7.06 -0.48 12.39
C PHE A 116 7.62 0.94 12.62
N GLU A 117 8.92 1.06 12.89
CA GLU A 117 9.57 2.37 12.82
C GLU A 117 9.69 2.78 11.33
N TYR A 118 8.79 3.66 10.92
CA TYR A 118 8.89 4.40 9.65
C TYR A 118 10.19 5.22 9.71
N THR A 119 11.23 4.81 9.00
CA THR A 119 12.27 5.75 8.61
C THR A 119 11.68 6.70 7.55
N PRO A 120 11.76 8.02 7.75
CA PRO A 120 11.22 9.02 6.83
C PRO A 120 11.91 9.01 5.46
#